data_AF-A0A5M3VWF9-F1
#
_entry.id   AF-A0A5M3VWF9-F1
#
_cell.length_a   1.000
_cell.length_b   1.000
_cell.length_c   1.000
_cell.angle_alpha   90.00
_cell.angle_beta   90.00
_cell.angle_gamma   90.00
#
_symmetry.space_group_name_H-M   'P 1'
#
loop_
_entity.id
_entity.type
_entity.pdbx_description
1 polymer ?
#
loop_
_entity_poly.entity_id
_entity_poly.type
_entity_poly.pdbx_seq_one_letter_code
_entity_poly.pdbx_strand_id
1 'polypeptide(L)'
;MAVANTGTVPLFFEELQLQTESFQTMPPRRVDMPLGRTPRTDLPIPYGPARCDPTTIPAPKPAVVVAKLRVGDEPAREVRFPIPATDPLLAQLVRTECAAFILAQTVDVAFGTAWTRDGDRLRGALLVTRRRGSGPVSVDDLVGTTHYRLEPVSGKRKPVDVLTGASLEIPVLITPTRCDPHAFAESKQAYLFTVRGTATPGGESYNMTVVPPEAVQLKFLDYAVDVCDLPR
;
A
#
# COMPACT_ATOMS: atom_id res chain seq x y z
N MET A 1 -12.58 -3.35 -13.92
CA MET A 1 -13.88 -3.94 -14.29
C MET A 1 -13.65 -5.00 -15.34
N ALA A 2 -14.22 -6.18 -15.18
CA ALA A 2 -14.18 -7.24 -16.19
C ALA A 2 -15.33 -7.03 -17.19
N VAL A 3 -15.00 -6.94 -18.48
CA VAL A 3 -15.98 -6.78 -19.57
C VAL A 3 -15.87 -7.96 -20.52
N ALA A 4 -17.01 -8.48 -20.97
CA ALA A 4 -17.07 -9.43 -22.07
C ALA A 4 -17.79 -8.78 -23.25
N ASN A 5 -17.27 -9.01 -24.47
CA ASN A 5 -18.01 -8.73 -25.69
C ASN A 5 -18.37 -10.06 -26.33
N THR A 6 -19.61 -10.51 -26.12
CA THR A 6 -20.14 -11.76 -26.67
C THR A 6 -20.71 -11.59 -28.08
N GLY A 7 -20.86 -10.34 -28.54
CA GLY A 7 -21.37 -10.01 -29.86
C GLY A 7 -20.32 -10.14 -30.96
N THR A 8 -20.77 -9.99 -32.20
CA THR A 8 -19.91 -9.95 -33.40
C THR A 8 -19.49 -8.53 -33.78
N VAL A 9 -20.13 -7.51 -33.19
CA VAL A 9 -19.82 -6.09 -33.43
C VAL A 9 -18.82 -5.60 -32.38
N PRO A 10 -17.72 -4.92 -32.78
CA PRO A 10 -16.78 -4.34 -31.82
C PRO A 10 -17.42 -3.26 -30.95
N LEU A 11 -17.02 -3.20 -29.69
CA LEU A 11 -17.28 -2.07 -28.80
C LEU A 11 -16.05 -1.17 -28.78
N PHE A 12 -16.21 0.12 -28.56
CA PHE A 12 -15.08 1.02 -28.32
C PHE A 12 -15.36 1.87 -27.10
N PHE A 13 -14.52 1.71 -26.07
CA PHE A 13 -14.57 2.47 -24.83
C PHE A 13 -13.75 3.75 -24.99
N GLU A 14 -14.42 4.89 -24.99
CA GLU A 14 -13.78 6.21 -25.05
C GLU A 14 -13.31 6.63 -23.67
N GLU A 15 -14.21 6.59 -22.69
CA GLU A 15 -14.00 7.09 -21.34
C GLU A 15 -14.58 6.16 -20.28
N LEU A 16 -13.95 6.16 -19.10
CA LEU A 16 -14.42 5.48 -17.90
C LEU A 16 -14.32 6.40 -16.69
N GLN A 17 -15.32 6.33 -15.82
CA GLN A 17 -15.35 7.04 -14.54
C GLN A 17 -15.97 6.15 -13.46
N LEU A 18 -15.36 6.12 -12.27
CA LEU A 18 -16.02 5.60 -11.08
C LEU A 18 -16.78 6.73 -10.38
N GLN A 19 -18.07 6.54 -10.16
CA GLN A 19 -18.92 7.43 -9.35
C GLN A 19 -19.36 6.71 -8.10
N THR A 20 -19.00 7.21 -6.92
CA THR A 20 -19.40 6.67 -5.62
C THR A 20 -19.13 7.69 -4.53
N GLU A 21 -19.90 7.61 -3.45
CA GLU A 21 -19.65 8.38 -2.22
C GLU A 21 -18.51 7.80 -1.37
N SER A 22 -18.06 6.57 -1.64
CA SER A 22 -16.98 5.93 -0.88
C SER A 22 -15.59 6.53 -1.16
N PHE A 23 -15.43 7.16 -2.33
CA PHE A 23 -14.16 7.70 -2.82
C PHE A 23 -14.35 9.14 -3.31
N GLN A 24 -13.26 9.88 -3.39
CA GLN A 24 -13.26 11.17 -4.07
C GLN A 24 -13.47 10.93 -5.57
N THR A 25 -14.42 11.68 -6.14
CA THR A 25 -14.74 11.57 -7.57
C THR A 25 -13.61 12.16 -8.39
N MET A 26 -13.08 11.35 -9.31
CA MET A 26 -12.13 11.80 -10.33
C MET A 26 -12.86 12.15 -11.63
N PRO A 27 -12.30 13.02 -12.48
CA PRO A 27 -12.83 13.24 -13.83
C PRO A 27 -12.80 11.93 -14.65
N PRO A 28 -13.65 11.80 -15.69
CA PRO A 28 -13.58 10.69 -16.62
C PRO A 28 -12.17 10.54 -17.21
N ARG A 29 -11.70 9.30 -17.30
CA ARG A 29 -10.41 8.96 -17.90
C ARG A 29 -10.63 8.41 -19.30
N ARG A 30 -9.92 8.99 -20.28
CA ARG A 30 -9.83 8.41 -21.61
C ARG A 30 -9.10 7.08 -21.60
N VAL A 31 -9.68 6.09 -22.26
CA VAL A 31 -9.14 4.72 -22.40
C VAL A 31 -8.90 4.36 -23.86
N ASP A 32 -9.70 4.91 -24.79
CA ASP A 32 -9.59 4.71 -26.24
C ASP A 32 -9.37 3.23 -26.63
N MET A 33 -10.14 2.33 -26.03
CA MET A 33 -9.92 0.89 -26.11
C MET A 33 -10.95 0.21 -27.03
N PRO A 34 -10.54 -0.28 -28.21
CA PRO A 34 -11.38 -1.15 -29.02
C PRO A 34 -11.47 -2.54 -28.37
N LEU A 35 -12.68 -3.09 -28.34
CA LEU A 35 -12.99 -4.39 -27.80
C LEU A 35 -13.75 -5.21 -28.84
N GLY A 36 -13.01 -6.03 -29.57
CA GLY A 36 -13.57 -7.08 -30.42
C GLY A 36 -14.27 -8.16 -29.58
N ARG A 37 -14.67 -9.27 -30.21
CA ARG A 37 -15.26 -10.40 -29.49
C ARG A 37 -14.25 -10.97 -28.49
N THR A 38 -14.61 -10.98 -27.21
CA THR A 38 -13.73 -11.46 -26.15
C THR A 38 -14.55 -12.03 -24.99
N PRO A 39 -14.11 -13.16 -24.40
CA PRO A 39 -14.75 -13.68 -23.20
C PRO A 39 -14.47 -12.80 -21.98
N ARG A 40 -13.37 -12.03 -21.98
CA ARG A 40 -13.00 -11.16 -20.88
C ARG A 40 -11.91 -10.16 -21.27
N THR A 41 -12.05 -8.93 -20.82
CA THR A 41 -10.99 -7.93 -20.76
C THR A 41 -11.17 -7.09 -19.51
N ASP A 42 -10.08 -6.93 -18.75
CA ASP A 42 -10.09 -6.13 -17.54
C ASP A 42 -9.70 -4.69 -17.88
N LEU A 43 -10.68 -3.79 -17.77
CA LEU A 43 -10.45 -2.36 -17.95
C LEU A 43 -10.09 -1.73 -16.59
N PRO A 44 -8.92 -1.08 -16.47
CA PRO A 44 -8.54 -0.38 -15.25
C PRO A 44 -9.42 0.85 -15.08
N ILE A 45 -10.04 0.98 -13.91
CA ILE A 45 -10.86 2.15 -13.58
C ILE A 45 -10.09 2.94 -12.52
N PRO A 46 -9.66 4.18 -12.84
CA PRO A 46 -9.08 5.03 -11.82
C PRO A 46 -10.15 5.44 -10.80
N TYR A 47 -9.75 5.58 -9.55
CA TYR A 47 -10.58 6.08 -8.46
C TYR A 47 -9.73 6.98 -7.57
N GLY A 48 -10.36 7.99 -6.96
CA GLY A 48 -9.68 8.90 -6.05
C GLY A 48 -9.53 8.29 -4.66
N PRO A 49 -8.91 9.00 -3.71
CA PRO A 49 -8.75 8.52 -2.34
C PRO A 49 -10.09 8.20 -1.66
N ALA A 50 -10.11 7.22 -0.77
CA ALA A 50 -11.27 6.88 0.04
C ALA A 50 -11.68 8.04 0.94
N ARG A 51 -12.98 8.19 1.16
CA ARG A 51 -13.55 9.16 2.10
C ARG A 51 -13.66 8.51 3.47
N CYS A 52 -12.68 8.80 4.31
CA CYS A 52 -12.49 8.11 5.59
C CYS A 52 -12.94 8.95 6.78
N ASP A 53 -13.50 8.29 7.78
CA ASP A 53 -13.64 8.85 9.13
C ASP A 53 -12.32 8.67 9.90
N PRO A 54 -11.90 9.64 10.72
CA PRO A 54 -10.61 9.58 11.43
C PRO A 54 -10.52 8.50 12.52
N THR A 55 -11.63 7.84 12.87
CA THR A 55 -11.68 6.89 13.99
C THR A 55 -12.37 5.57 13.65
N THR A 56 -13.15 5.53 12.58
CA THR A 56 -13.95 4.38 12.19
C THR A 56 -13.85 4.15 10.69
N ILE A 57 -13.91 2.89 10.28
CA ILE A 57 -13.94 2.55 8.86
C ILE A 57 -15.41 2.63 8.40
N PRO A 58 -15.76 3.53 7.47
CA PRO A 58 -17.13 3.63 6.98
C PRO A 58 -17.50 2.39 6.15
N ALA A 59 -18.78 2.01 6.19
CA ALA A 59 -19.30 1.01 5.27
C ALA A 59 -19.24 1.52 3.82
N PRO A 60 -18.90 0.65 2.84
CA PRO A 60 -18.90 1.03 1.43
C PRO A 60 -20.30 1.49 1.00
N LYS A 61 -20.34 2.52 0.17
CA LYS A 61 -21.53 3.01 -0.53
C LYS A 61 -21.59 2.41 -1.94
N PRO A 62 -22.78 2.24 -2.53
CA PRO A 62 -22.90 1.79 -3.92
C PRO A 62 -22.03 2.64 -4.86
N ALA A 63 -21.59 2.01 -5.95
CA ALA A 63 -20.80 2.67 -6.97
C ALA A 63 -21.42 2.45 -8.36
N VAL A 64 -21.07 3.31 -9.31
CA VAL A 64 -21.44 3.17 -10.71
C VAL A 64 -20.20 3.41 -11.55
N VAL A 65 -19.88 2.47 -12.42
CA VAL A 65 -18.93 2.73 -13.50
C VAL A 65 -19.70 3.35 -14.64
N VAL A 66 -19.35 4.58 -14.98
CA VAL A 66 -19.90 5.29 -16.13
C VAL A 66 -18.91 5.12 -17.27
N ALA A 67 -19.35 4.50 -18.35
CA ALA A 67 -18.57 4.30 -19.55
C ALA A 67 -19.18 5.07 -20.71
N LYS A 68 -18.36 5.85 -21.42
CA LYS A 68 -18.74 6.38 -22.72
C LYS A 68 -18.24 5.40 -23.77
N LEU A 69 -19.14 4.73 -24.48
CA LEU A 69 -18.78 3.70 -25.45
C LEU A 69 -19.65 3.76 -26.71
N ARG A 70 -19.08 3.34 -27.84
CA ARG A 70 -19.80 3.14 -29.10
C ARG A 70 -19.81 1.67 -29.50
N VAL A 71 -20.82 1.29 -30.29
CA VAL A 71 -20.99 -0.04 -30.87
C VAL A 71 -20.78 0.08 -32.37
N GLY A 72 -19.71 -0.50 -32.91
CA GLY A 72 -19.32 -0.30 -34.30
C GLY A 72 -19.09 1.18 -34.63
N ASP A 73 -19.81 1.65 -35.65
CA ASP A 73 -19.76 3.04 -36.14
C ASP A 73 -20.91 3.92 -35.59
N GLU A 74 -21.68 3.42 -34.63
CA GLU A 74 -22.72 4.21 -33.97
C GLU A 74 -22.11 5.35 -33.12
N PRO A 75 -22.85 6.44 -32.88
CA PRO A 75 -22.44 7.47 -31.93
C PRO A 75 -22.18 6.89 -30.52
N ALA A 76 -21.19 7.44 -29.83
CA ALA A 76 -20.91 7.05 -28.45
C ALA A 76 -22.06 7.42 -27.52
N ARG A 77 -22.36 6.52 -26.59
CA ARG A 77 -23.38 6.68 -25.57
C ARG A 77 -22.83 6.38 -24.18
N GLU A 78 -23.46 6.97 -23.18
CA GLU A 78 -23.18 6.64 -21.79
C GLU A 78 -23.86 5.32 -21.42
N VAL A 79 -23.10 4.42 -20.80
CA VAL A 79 -23.58 3.17 -20.22
C VAL A 79 -23.14 3.12 -18.77
N ARG A 80 -24.07 2.74 -17.89
CA ARG A 80 -23.88 2.73 -16.43
C ARG A 80 -23.85 1.29 -15.92
N PHE A 81 -22.77 0.91 -15.27
CA PHE A 81 -22.61 -0.41 -14.65
C PHE A 81 -22.68 -0.25 -13.12
N PRO A 82 -23.81 -0.57 -12.49
CA PRO A 82 -23.96 -0.47 -11.05
C PRO A 82 -23.13 -1.53 -10.32
N ILE A 83 -22.53 -1.13 -9.21
CA ILE A 83 -21.78 -1.97 -8.28
C ILE A 83 -22.47 -1.84 -6.91
N PRO A 84 -23.00 -2.94 -6.34
CA PRO A 84 -23.68 -2.88 -5.06
C PRO A 84 -22.70 -2.56 -3.92
N ALA A 85 -23.20 -1.98 -2.82
CA ALA A 85 -22.40 -1.75 -1.62
C ALA A 85 -21.83 -3.06 -1.02
N THR A 86 -22.45 -4.21 -1.31
CA THR A 86 -21.99 -5.53 -0.89
C THR A 86 -20.89 -6.10 -1.77
N ASP A 87 -20.43 -5.37 -2.79
CA ASP A 87 -19.31 -5.81 -3.62
C ASP A 87 -18.04 -6.00 -2.77
N PRO A 88 -17.42 -7.21 -2.78
CA PRO A 88 -16.33 -7.52 -1.88
C PRO A 88 -15.06 -6.71 -2.18
N LEU A 89 -14.81 -6.38 -3.45
CA LEU A 89 -13.65 -5.58 -3.85
C LEU A 89 -13.82 -4.14 -3.38
N LEU A 90 -15.00 -3.53 -3.61
CA LEU A 90 -15.31 -2.19 -3.14
C LEU A 90 -15.17 -2.09 -1.61
N ALA A 91 -15.72 -3.07 -0.89
CA ALA A 91 -15.61 -3.16 0.55
C ALA A 91 -14.14 -3.29 1.00
N GLN A 92 -13.34 -4.10 0.31
CA GLN A 92 -11.91 -4.27 0.61
C GLN A 92 -11.11 -2.98 0.38
N LEU A 93 -11.37 -2.25 -0.70
CA LEU A 93 -10.69 -0.98 -1.00
C LEU A 93 -10.97 0.07 0.07
N VAL A 94 -12.25 0.27 0.45
CA VAL A 94 -12.63 1.22 1.51
C VAL A 94 -11.98 0.84 2.83
N ARG A 95 -12.04 -0.45 3.22
CA ARG A 95 -11.39 -0.92 4.45
C ARG A 95 -9.90 -0.64 4.45
N THR A 96 -9.23 -0.97 3.35
CA THR A 96 -7.77 -0.87 3.23
C THR A 96 -7.28 0.57 3.32
N GLU A 97 -7.85 1.47 2.53
CA GLU A 97 -7.43 2.88 2.53
C GLU A 97 -7.79 3.59 3.82
N CYS A 98 -9.00 3.37 4.34
CA CYS A 98 -9.43 4.09 5.54
C CYS A 98 -8.74 3.63 6.80
N ALA A 99 -8.36 2.38 6.89
CA ALA A 99 -7.61 1.95 8.05
C ALA A 99 -6.13 2.33 7.98
N ALA A 100 -5.51 2.34 6.79
CA ALA A 100 -4.18 2.94 6.61
C ALA A 100 -4.21 4.43 7.00
N PHE A 101 -5.28 5.15 6.60
CA PHE A 101 -5.51 6.52 7.03
C PHE A 101 -5.62 6.65 8.56
N ILE A 102 -6.46 5.84 9.21
CA ILE A 102 -6.61 5.86 10.68
C ILE A 102 -5.28 5.57 11.37
N LEU A 103 -4.54 4.55 10.92
CA LEU A 103 -3.26 4.17 11.51
C LEU A 103 -2.22 5.31 11.39
N ALA A 104 -2.10 5.92 10.21
CA ALA A 104 -1.21 7.05 9.97
C ALA A 104 -1.59 8.31 10.78
N GLN A 105 -2.88 8.47 11.13
CA GLN A 105 -3.33 9.53 12.05
C GLN A 105 -3.06 9.18 13.53
N THR A 106 -2.92 7.89 13.86
CA THR A 106 -2.80 7.41 15.22
C THR A 106 -1.35 7.36 15.69
N VAL A 107 -0.43 6.93 14.83
CA VAL A 107 0.98 6.77 15.16
C VAL A 107 1.90 7.31 14.06
N ASP A 108 3.08 7.73 14.48
CA ASP A 108 4.26 7.90 13.63
C ASP A 108 5.15 6.67 13.79
N VAL A 109 5.75 6.21 12.70
CA VAL A 109 6.80 5.18 12.76
C VAL A 109 8.02 5.68 12.02
N ALA A 110 9.17 5.66 12.68
CA ALA A 110 10.43 6.14 12.12
C ALA A 110 11.58 5.19 12.45
N PHE A 111 12.64 5.21 11.64
CA PHE A 111 13.90 4.58 12.02
C PHE A 111 14.63 5.47 13.02
N GLY A 112 15.12 4.88 14.11
CA GLY A 112 16.09 5.54 14.97
C GLY A 112 17.37 5.87 14.20
N THR A 113 18.15 6.83 14.69
CA THR A 113 19.39 7.28 14.03
C THR A 113 20.64 6.52 14.50
N ALA A 114 20.56 5.89 15.66
CA ALA A 114 21.60 5.05 16.23
C ALA A 114 21.54 3.64 15.63
N TRP A 115 22.62 3.27 14.95
CA TRP A 115 22.80 1.95 14.34
C TRP A 115 24.22 1.48 14.62
N THR A 116 24.34 0.23 15.02
CA THR A 116 25.63 -0.40 15.32
C THR A 116 25.75 -1.73 14.61
N ARG A 117 27.00 -2.11 14.29
CA ARG A 117 27.30 -3.43 13.74
C ARG A 117 27.12 -4.49 14.84
N ASP A 118 26.51 -5.61 14.47
CA ASP A 118 26.27 -6.78 15.31
C ASP A 118 26.60 -8.03 14.49
N GLY A 119 27.89 -8.43 14.46
CA GLY A 119 28.40 -9.45 13.55
C GLY A 119 28.13 -9.08 12.08
N ASP A 120 27.46 -9.96 11.34
CA ASP A 120 27.05 -9.71 9.96
C ASP A 120 25.69 -9.02 9.85
N ARG A 121 25.24 -8.32 10.89
CA ARG A 121 23.96 -7.60 10.94
C ARG A 121 24.16 -6.15 11.34
N LEU A 122 23.21 -5.30 10.97
CA LEU A 122 23.05 -3.98 11.58
C LEU A 122 21.93 -4.01 12.61
N ARG A 123 22.22 -3.52 13.82
CA ARG A 123 21.26 -3.38 14.90
C ARG A 123 20.87 -1.91 15.07
N GLY A 124 19.58 -1.68 15.24
CA GLY A 124 19.01 -0.36 15.53
C GLY A 124 17.63 -0.49 16.13
N ALA A 125 16.79 0.53 15.95
CA ALA A 125 15.42 0.51 16.43
C ALA A 125 14.45 1.20 15.46
N LEU A 126 13.21 0.76 15.50
CA LEU A 126 12.07 1.55 15.02
C LEU A 126 11.45 2.29 16.21
N LEU A 127 11.16 3.56 16.03
CA LEU A 127 10.50 4.43 16.98
C LEU A 127 9.04 4.58 16.56
N VAL A 128 8.13 4.13 17.41
CA VAL A 128 6.69 4.28 17.23
C VAL A 128 6.21 5.34 18.22
N THR A 129 5.66 6.44 17.72
CA THR A 129 5.19 7.56 18.56
C THR A 129 3.70 7.78 18.37
N ARG A 130 2.96 7.93 19.46
CA ARG A 130 1.53 8.22 19.41
C ARG A 130 1.29 9.66 18.94
N ARG A 131 0.46 9.81 17.91
CA ARG A 131 -0.06 11.10 17.44
C ARG A 131 -1.45 11.39 18.01
N ARG A 132 -2.31 10.38 18.11
CA ARG A 132 -3.70 10.51 18.57
C ARG A 132 -4.20 9.28 19.33
N GLY A 133 -5.26 9.47 20.10
CA GLY A 133 -6.01 8.42 20.78
C GLY A 133 -5.32 7.93 22.06
N SER A 134 -5.94 7.00 22.76
CA SER A 134 -5.39 6.37 23.98
C SER A 134 -5.44 4.84 23.95
N GLY A 135 -6.11 4.26 22.95
CA GLY A 135 -6.20 2.80 22.78
C GLY A 135 -4.87 2.18 22.34
N PRO A 136 -4.64 0.89 22.63
CA PRO A 136 -3.44 0.19 22.22
C PRO A 136 -3.31 0.15 20.69
N VAL A 137 -2.09 0.28 20.19
CA VAL A 137 -1.77 0.12 18.75
C VAL A 137 -0.79 -1.01 18.62
N SER A 138 -1.10 -2.05 17.85
CA SER A 138 -0.18 -3.14 17.59
C SER A 138 0.70 -2.85 16.37
N VAL A 139 1.97 -3.21 16.49
CA VAL A 139 2.84 -3.43 15.33
C VAL A 139 2.82 -4.93 15.08
N ASP A 140 2.21 -5.34 13.98
CA ASP A 140 1.90 -6.74 13.71
C ASP A 140 3.03 -7.46 12.99
N ASP A 141 3.69 -6.75 12.06
CA ASP A 141 4.74 -7.32 11.21
C ASP A 141 5.71 -6.25 10.72
N LEU A 142 6.95 -6.66 10.47
CA LEU A 142 7.99 -5.85 9.83
C LEU A 142 8.37 -6.50 8.52
N VAL A 143 8.14 -5.80 7.42
CA VAL A 143 8.38 -6.31 6.07
C VAL A 143 9.58 -5.58 5.49
N GLY A 144 10.61 -6.38 5.17
CA GLY A 144 11.81 -5.93 4.46
C GLY A 144 11.53 -5.47 3.04
N THR A 145 12.58 -5.07 2.35
CA THR A 145 12.58 -4.76 0.92
C THR A 145 13.23 -5.89 0.13
N THR A 146 13.33 -5.74 -1.19
CA THR A 146 14.10 -6.66 -2.03
C THR A 146 15.60 -6.67 -1.68
N HIS A 147 16.09 -5.62 -1.03
CA HIS A 147 17.51 -5.39 -0.72
C HIS A 147 17.85 -5.70 0.72
N TYR A 148 16.90 -5.48 1.64
CA TYR A 148 17.14 -5.63 3.06
C TYR A 148 16.03 -6.42 3.73
N ARG A 149 16.42 -7.36 4.57
CA ARG A 149 15.54 -7.94 5.57
C ARG A 149 15.47 -7.01 6.77
N LEU A 150 14.29 -6.89 7.36
CA LEU A 150 14.04 -6.18 8.61
C LEU A 150 13.39 -7.16 9.58
N GLU A 151 14.04 -7.45 10.71
CA GLU A 151 13.57 -8.42 11.70
C GLU A 151 13.59 -7.82 13.10
N PRO A 152 12.58 -8.07 13.95
CA PRO A 152 12.65 -7.66 15.34
C PRO A 152 13.66 -8.53 16.09
N VAL A 153 14.47 -7.91 16.95
CA VAL A 153 15.46 -8.63 17.79
C VAL A 153 14.76 -9.67 18.68
N SER A 154 13.53 -9.39 19.11
CA SER A 154 12.74 -10.31 19.94
C SER A 154 12.37 -11.62 19.25
N GLY A 155 12.47 -11.68 17.91
CA GLY A 155 12.00 -12.82 17.10
C GLY A 155 10.47 -12.97 17.03
N LYS A 156 9.70 -12.12 17.72
CA LYS A 156 8.23 -12.18 17.74
C LYS A 156 7.64 -11.74 16.40
N ARG A 157 6.50 -12.33 16.03
CA ARG A 157 5.66 -11.91 14.91
C ARG A 157 4.20 -11.99 15.36
N LYS A 158 3.38 -11.00 14.99
CA LYS A 158 1.92 -10.93 15.23
C LYS A 158 1.47 -11.06 16.71
N PRO A 159 1.58 -10.00 17.53
CA PRO A 159 2.26 -8.75 17.22
C PRO A 159 3.77 -8.84 17.45
N VAL A 160 4.51 -8.02 16.72
CA VAL A 160 5.91 -7.71 17.02
C VAL A 160 6.00 -7.03 18.38
N ASP A 161 5.18 -5.99 18.58
CA ASP A 161 5.03 -5.30 19.86
C ASP A 161 3.74 -4.45 19.90
N VAL A 162 3.40 -3.88 21.06
CA VAL A 162 2.17 -3.11 21.29
C VAL A 162 2.46 -1.79 22.00
N LEU A 163 2.08 -0.68 21.36
CA LEU A 163 2.15 0.66 21.93
C LEU A 163 0.94 0.89 22.86
N THR A 164 1.20 0.97 24.17
CA THR A 164 0.19 1.32 25.19
C THR A 164 0.32 2.75 25.71
N GLY A 165 1.51 3.34 25.62
CA GLY A 165 1.81 4.71 26.08
C GLY A 165 1.98 5.72 24.95
N ALA A 166 2.82 6.73 25.20
CA ALA A 166 3.14 7.79 24.22
C ALA A 166 4.16 7.35 23.17
N SER A 167 5.07 6.44 23.51
CA SER A 167 6.11 5.95 22.60
C SER A 167 6.45 4.48 22.88
N LEU A 168 6.97 3.82 21.85
CA LEU A 168 7.45 2.45 21.87
C LEU A 168 8.70 2.38 21.00
N GLU A 169 9.76 1.77 21.52
CA GLU A 169 10.96 1.45 20.76
C GLU A 169 10.98 -0.05 20.45
N ILE A 170 11.10 -0.41 19.18
CA ILE A 170 11.18 -1.79 18.71
C ILE A 170 12.62 -2.04 18.23
N PRO A 171 13.45 -2.77 18.98
CA PRO A 171 14.78 -3.14 18.53
C PRO A 171 14.71 -4.04 17.29
N VAL A 172 15.47 -3.70 16.25
CA VAL A 172 15.46 -4.39 14.95
C VAL A 172 16.85 -4.71 14.44
N LEU A 173 16.90 -5.70 13.56
CA LEU A 173 18.07 -6.13 12.80
C LEU A 173 17.81 -5.92 11.31
N ILE A 174 18.85 -5.47 10.61
CA ILE A 174 18.91 -5.32 9.16
C ILE A 174 19.99 -6.23 8.61
N THR A 175 19.67 -6.96 7.52
CA THR A 175 20.63 -7.75 6.74
C THR A 175 20.36 -7.60 5.25
N PRO A 176 21.37 -7.62 4.36
CA PRO A 176 21.14 -7.63 2.93
C PRO A 176 20.48 -8.96 2.54
N THR A 177 19.46 -8.89 1.71
CA THR A 177 18.83 -10.09 1.12
C THR A 177 19.52 -10.52 -0.17
N ARG A 178 20.27 -9.62 -0.79
CA ARG A 178 21.01 -9.84 -2.05
C ARG A 178 22.35 -9.10 -1.98
N CYS A 179 23.36 -9.67 -2.64
CA CYS A 179 24.71 -9.14 -2.74
C CYS A 179 25.15 -8.95 -4.20
N ASP A 180 24.22 -8.72 -5.13
CA ASP A 180 24.59 -8.39 -6.50
C ASP A 180 24.73 -6.86 -6.69
N PRO A 181 25.86 -6.38 -7.27
CA PRO A 181 26.10 -4.94 -7.47
C PRO A 181 24.98 -4.22 -8.24
N HIS A 182 24.36 -4.91 -9.20
CA HIS A 182 23.27 -4.36 -10.01
C HIS A 182 22.05 -3.98 -9.16
N ALA A 183 21.73 -4.73 -8.12
CA ALA A 183 20.61 -4.42 -7.24
C ALA A 183 20.81 -3.07 -6.53
N PHE A 184 22.02 -2.72 -6.10
CA PHE A 184 22.26 -1.49 -5.33
C PHE A 184 22.44 -0.23 -6.20
N ALA A 185 22.94 -0.37 -7.43
CA ALA A 185 23.24 0.77 -8.31
C ALA A 185 22.01 1.55 -8.83
N GLU A 186 20.82 0.94 -8.86
CA GLU A 186 19.63 1.54 -9.49
C GLU A 186 18.39 1.62 -8.57
N SER A 187 18.53 1.30 -7.28
CA SER A 187 17.35 1.06 -6.44
C SER A 187 16.87 2.27 -5.64
N LYS A 188 15.93 3.03 -6.22
CA LYS A 188 15.13 4.04 -5.51
C LYS A 188 14.14 3.45 -4.50
N GLN A 189 13.93 2.13 -4.52
CA GLN A 189 12.93 1.42 -3.70
C GLN A 189 13.58 0.58 -2.57
N ALA A 190 14.91 0.53 -2.49
CA ALA A 190 15.65 -0.28 -1.51
C ALA A 190 15.27 0.05 -0.06
N TYR A 191 14.80 1.27 0.19
CA TYR A 191 14.55 1.82 1.53
C TYR A 191 13.07 2.05 1.84
N LEU A 192 12.13 1.57 1.00
CA LEU A 192 10.70 1.64 1.28
C LEU A 192 10.23 0.43 2.11
N PHE A 193 10.61 0.40 3.39
CA PHE A 193 10.20 -0.67 4.29
C PHE A 193 8.70 -0.58 4.58
N THR A 194 8.06 -1.73 4.83
CA THR A 194 6.65 -1.76 5.19
C THR A 194 6.48 -2.23 6.62
N VAL A 195 5.84 -1.42 7.45
CA VAL A 195 5.42 -1.80 8.81
C VAL A 195 3.93 -2.08 8.78
N ARG A 196 3.52 -3.23 9.30
CA ARG A 196 2.11 -3.58 9.44
C ARG A 196 1.64 -3.31 10.86
N GLY A 197 0.48 -2.69 11.02
CA GLY A 197 -0.07 -2.42 12.35
C GLY A 197 -1.59 -2.30 12.37
N THR A 198 -2.14 -2.38 13.58
CA THR A 198 -3.57 -2.29 13.83
C THR A 198 -3.84 -1.26 14.94
N ALA A 199 -4.67 -0.27 14.64
CA ALA A 199 -5.05 0.79 15.60
C ALA A 199 -6.39 0.54 16.32
N THR A 200 -7.15 -0.46 15.88
CA THR A 200 -8.48 -0.79 16.43
C THR A 200 -8.47 -2.24 16.92
N PRO A 201 -8.87 -2.55 18.16
CA PRO A 201 -8.96 -3.93 18.64
C PRO A 201 -9.82 -4.80 17.72
N GLY A 202 -9.28 -5.93 17.25
CA GLY A 202 -9.95 -6.82 16.29
C GLY A 202 -10.04 -6.27 14.85
N GLY A 203 -9.40 -5.12 14.57
CA GLY A 203 -9.24 -4.60 13.22
C GLY A 203 -8.24 -5.41 12.39
N GLU A 204 -8.22 -5.21 11.07
CA GLU A 204 -7.19 -5.81 10.22
C GLU A 204 -5.87 -5.04 10.37
N SER A 205 -4.79 -5.63 9.87
CA SER A 205 -3.46 -5.03 9.88
C SER A 205 -3.20 -4.29 8.57
N TYR A 206 -2.60 -3.09 8.65
CA TYR A 206 -2.41 -2.21 7.50
C TYR A 206 -0.96 -1.77 7.33
N ASN A 207 -0.58 -1.58 6.07
CA ASN A 207 0.78 -1.23 5.68
C ASN A 207 1.03 0.28 5.86
N MET A 208 2.13 0.61 6.51
CA MET A 208 2.76 1.93 6.52
C MET A 208 4.11 1.81 5.83
N THR A 209 4.36 2.64 4.83
CA THR A 209 5.70 2.77 4.26
C THR A 209 6.55 3.62 5.20
N VAL A 210 7.67 3.07 5.66
CA VAL A 210 8.60 3.75 6.56
C VAL A 210 9.95 3.83 5.87
N VAL A 211 10.47 5.04 5.73
CA VAL A 211 11.72 5.32 5.04
C VAL A 211 12.77 5.73 6.07
N PRO A 212 13.93 5.04 6.16
CA PRO A 212 15.04 5.50 6.99
C PRO A 212 15.51 6.90 6.56
N PRO A 213 15.93 7.76 7.49
CA PRO A 213 16.60 9.01 7.14
C PRO A 213 17.83 8.76 6.24
N GLU A 214 18.20 9.73 5.39
CA GLU A 214 19.32 9.59 4.44
C GLU A 214 20.62 9.13 5.12
N ALA A 215 20.96 9.69 6.28
CA ALA A 215 22.13 9.26 7.05
C ALA A 215 22.07 7.79 7.50
N VAL A 216 20.88 7.22 7.71
CA VAL A 216 20.69 5.80 8.00
C VAL A 216 20.75 4.96 6.73
N GLN A 217 20.23 5.46 5.60
CA GLN A 217 20.36 4.80 4.30
C GLN A 217 21.83 4.63 3.90
N LEU A 218 22.66 5.67 4.10
CA LEU A 218 24.11 5.59 3.88
C LEU A 218 24.76 4.52 4.75
N LYS A 219 24.40 4.43 6.04
CA LYS A 219 24.89 3.36 6.92
C LYS A 219 24.49 1.97 6.42
N PHE A 220 23.26 1.81 5.91
CA PHE A 220 22.80 0.52 5.37
C PHE A 220 23.55 0.16 4.09
N LEU A 221 23.87 1.15 3.25
CA LEU A 221 24.66 0.96 2.04
C LEU A 221 26.11 0.60 2.38
N ASP A 222 26.77 1.37 3.24
CA ASP A 222 28.16 1.12 3.67
C ASP A 222 28.31 -0.28 4.28
N TYR A 223 27.34 -0.65 5.12
CA TYR A 223 27.23 -1.99 5.70
C TYR A 223 27.06 -3.08 4.62
N ALA A 224 26.17 -2.86 3.64
CA ALA A 224 25.95 -3.83 2.58
C ALA A 224 27.20 -3.97 1.71
N VAL A 225 27.88 -2.87 1.38
CA VAL A 225 29.15 -2.88 0.62
C VAL A 225 30.19 -3.73 1.33
N ASP A 226 30.31 -3.60 2.65
CA ASP A 226 31.25 -4.36 3.47
C ASP A 226 30.88 -5.86 3.57
N VAL A 227 29.64 -6.20 3.94
CA VAL A 227 29.20 -7.61 4.09
C VAL A 227 29.23 -8.36 2.76
N CYS A 228 28.85 -7.69 1.68
CA CYS A 228 28.71 -8.30 0.36
C CYS A 228 29.96 -8.18 -0.50
N ASP A 229 31.05 -7.57 0.00
CA ASP A 229 32.28 -7.28 -0.76
C ASP A 229 32.00 -6.59 -2.10
N LEU A 230 31.11 -5.58 -2.09
CA LEU A 230 30.72 -4.86 -3.30
C LEU A 230 31.82 -3.86 -3.71
N PRO A 231 32.03 -3.62 -5.01
CA PRO A 231 32.92 -2.56 -5.47
C PRO A 231 32.39 -1.20 -5.00
N ARG A 232 33.31 -0.38 -4.46
CA ARG A 232 33.05 1.01 -4.05
C ARG A 232 33.02 1.97 -5.21
#